data_AF-A0A2N8UK68-F1
#
_entry.id   AF-A0A2N8UK68-F1
#
_cell.length_a   1.000
_cell.length_b   1.000
_cell.length_c   1.000
_cell.angle_alpha   90.00
_cell.angle_beta   90.00
_cell.angle_gamma   90.00
#
_symmetry.space_group_name_H-M   'P 1'
#
loop_
_entity.id
_entity.type
_entity.pdbx_description
1 polymer ?
#
loop_
_entity_poly.entity_id
_entity_poly.type
_entity_poly.pdbx_seq_one_letter_code
_entity_poly.pdbx_strand_id
1 'polypeptide(L)'
;MSAPASQQQRILSNREADTLMKQQKAKALQECKAQMEAFVECSKTRTISMLWSCREQKQALSECLRVYTSEEAMEREKQLFLQQARSGDESKAV
;
A
#
# COMPACT_ATOMS: atom_id res chain seq x y z
N MET A 1 -33.75 -2.88 24.86
CA MET A 1 -33.32 -2.67 23.46
C MET A 1 -31.90 -2.18 23.53
N SER A 2 -30.94 -3.09 23.28
CA SER A 2 -29.51 -2.89 23.54
C SER A 2 -28.93 -1.82 22.64
N ALA A 3 -28.16 -0.90 23.22
CA ALA A 3 -27.46 0.16 22.51
C ALA A 3 -26.55 -0.45 21.43
N PRO A 4 -26.52 0.10 20.19
CA PRO A 4 -25.58 -0.35 19.19
C PRO A 4 -24.18 -0.03 19.69
N ALA A 5 -23.36 -1.09 19.85
CA ALA A 5 -21.96 -0.98 20.20
C ALA A 5 -21.32 0.10 19.34
N SER A 6 -20.81 1.13 20.01
CA SER A 6 -20.04 2.23 19.45
C SER A 6 -19.08 1.73 18.38
N GLN A 7 -19.47 1.89 17.11
CA GLN A 7 -18.56 1.94 15.98
C GLN A 7 -17.74 3.23 16.12
N GLN A 8 -16.84 3.25 17.11
CA GLN A 8 -15.91 4.34 17.28
C GLN A 8 -14.98 4.31 16.08
N GLN A 9 -15.13 5.29 15.20
CA GLN A 9 -14.18 5.65 14.15
C GLN A 9 -12.82 5.89 14.82
N ARG A 10 -12.07 4.81 15.06
CA ARG A 10 -10.72 4.87 15.63
C ARG A 10 -9.85 5.49 14.56
N ILE A 11 -9.49 6.76 14.75
CA ILE A 11 -8.53 7.43 13.87
C ILE A 11 -7.20 6.73 14.10
N LEU A 12 -6.63 6.12 13.04
CA LEU A 12 -5.29 5.54 13.15
C LEU A 12 -4.33 6.63 13.63
N SER A 13 -3.52 6.31 14.63
CA SER A 13 -2.41 7.18 14.99
C SER A 13 -1.47 7.31 13.78
N ASN A 14 -0.81 8.46 13.61
CA ASN A 14 0.16 8.67 12.53
C ASN A 14 1.21 7.55 12.46
N ARG A 15 1.57 6.96 13.62
CA ARG A 15 2.49 5.82 13.71
C ARG A 15 1.91 4.53 13.12
N GLU A 16 0.64 4.23 13.41
CA GLU A 16 -0.05 3.04 12.88
C GLU A 16 -0.31 3.18 11.38
N ALA A 17 -0.63 4.39 10.91
CA ALA A 17 -0.76 4.67 9.49
C ALA A 17 0.58 4.52 8.76
N ASP A 18 1.68 5.00 9.34
CA ASP A 18 3.02 4.85 8.77
C ASP A 18 3.48 3.38 8.71
N THR A 19 3.21 2.58 9.74
CA THR A 19 3.54 1.15 9.72
C THR A 19 2.74 0.39 8.68
N LEU A 20 1.43 0.66 8.54
CA LEU A 20 0.61 0.10 7.46
C LEU A 20 1.13 0.47 6.08
N MET A 21 1.44 1.75 5.87
CA MET A 21 2.00 2.24 4.60
C MET A 21 3.32 1.56 4.26
N LYS A 22 4.21 1.37 5.26
CA LYS A 22 5.48 0.65 5.07
C LYS A 22 5.25 -0.81 4.70
N GLN A 23 4.31 -1.49 5.35
CA GLN A 23 3.99 -2.89 5.04
C GLN A 23 3.40 -3.04 3.63
N GLN A 24 2.43 -2.20 3.26
CA GLN A 24 1.87 -2.19 1.91
C GLN A 24 2.93 -1.89 0.86
N LYS A 25 3.76 -0.86 1.10
CA LYS A 25 4.83 -0.51 0.19
C LYS A 25 5.82 -1.66 0.03
N ALA A 26 6.15 -2.38 1.11
CA ALA A 26 7.01 -3.56 1.03
C ALA A 26 6.38 -4.67 0.17
N LYS A 27 5.07 -4.93 0.33
CA LYS A 27 4.33 -5.88 -0.52
C LYS A 27 4.34 -5.43 -1.99
N ALA A 28 4.02 -4.17 -2.25
CA ALA A 28 4.01 -3.60 -3.60
C ALA A 28 5.39 -3.69 -4.26
N LEU A 29 6.48 -3.50 -3.51
CA LEU A 29 7.84 -3.64 -4.01
C LEU A 29 8.21 -5.09 -4.37
N GLN A 30 7.70 -6.08 -3.63
CA GLN A 30 7.92 -7.49 -3.96
C GLN A 30 7.16 -7.88 -5.23
N GLU A 31 5.89 -7.49 -5.32
CA GLU A 31 5.01 -7.85 -6.44
C GLU A 31 5.41 -7.11 -7.73
N CYS A 32 5.74 -5.82 -7.63
CA CYS A 32 6.17 -5.01 -8.77
C CYS A 32 7.69 -5.06 -9.04
N LYS A 33 8.41 -6.01 -8.42
CA LYS A 33 9.87 -6.09 -8.51
C LYS A 33 10.34 -6.24 -9.95
N ALA A 34 9.68 -7.08 -10.74
CA ALA A 34 10.05 -7.35 -12.13
C ALA A 34 9.94 -6.08 -13.02
N GLN A 35 8.87 -5.30 -12.87
CA GLN A 35 8.69 -4.04 -13.60
C GLN A 35 9.69 -2.98 -13.12
N MET A 36 10.01 -2.99 -11.83
CA MET A 36 11.00 -2.09 -11.25
C MET A 36 12.41 -2.40 -11.78
N GLU A 37 12.79 -3.68 -11.87
CA GLU A 37 14.06 -4.12 -12.44
C GLU A 37 14.18 -3.73 -13.91
N ALA A 38 13.13 -3.92 -14.72
CA ALA A 38 13.11 -3.50 -16.12
C ALA A 38 13.28 -1.98 -16.29
N PHE A 39 12.63 -1.19 -15.43
CA PHE A 39 12.79 0.27 -15.43
C PHE A 39 14.21 0.68 -15.00
N VAL A 40 14.75 0.06 -13.96
CA VAL A 40 16.11 0.33 -13.47
C VAL A 40 17.14 -0.02 -14.54
N GLU A 41 17.00 -1.15 -15.23
CA GLU A 41 17.93 -1.55 -16.29
C GLU A 41 17.93 -0.53 -17.45
N CYS A 42 16.75 -0.10 -17.89
CA CYS A 42 16.64 0.93 -18.93
C CYS A 42 17.28 2.26 -18.50
N SER A 43 17.11 2.62 -17.23
CA SER A 43 17.61 3.88 -16.65
C SER A 43 19.13 3.90 -16.49
N LYS A 44 19.76 2.76 -16.20
CA LYS A 44 21.22 2.66 -16.06
C LYS A 44 21.96 3.02 -17.34
N THR A 45 21.40 2.66 -18.49
CA THR A 45 22.05 2.87 -19.80
C THR A 45 21.87 4.27 -20.39
N ARG A 46 20.91 5.08 -19.90
CA ARG A 46 20.53 6.34 -20.56
C ARG A 46 20.23 7.42 -19.52
N THR A 47 21.08 8.44 -19.42
CA THR A 47 20.88 9.58 -18.50
C THR A 47 20.12 10.74 -19.14
N ILE A 48 20.29 10.97 -20.45
CA ILE A 48 19.71 12.15 -21.14
C ILE A 48 18.38 11.81 -21.83
N SER A 49 18.28 10.66 -22.51
CA SER A 49 17.07 10.24 -23.23
C SER A 49 16.17 9.27 -22.46
N MET A 50 16.36 9.16 -21.14
CA MET A 50 15.63 8.25 -20.24
C MET A 50 14.12 8.45 -20.31
N LEU A 51 13.68 9.71 -20.28
CA LEU A 51 12.27 10.08 -20.12
C LEU A 51 11.39 9.60 -21.28
N TRP A 52 11.97 9.44 -22.46
CA TRP A 52 11.28 8.95 -23.66
C TRP A 52 11.58 7.47 -23.91
N SER A 53 12.84 7.06 -23.74
CA SER A 53 13.26 5.67 -24.00
C SER A 53 12.66 4.68 -23.01
N CYS A 54 12.52 5.07 -21.75
CA CYS A 54 12.05 4.20 -20.67
C CYS A 54 10.58 4.45 -20.31
N ARG A 55 9.83 5.12 -21.20
CA ARG A 55 8.44 5.52 -20.94
C ARG A 55 7.54 4.30 -20.75
N GLU A 56 7.72 3.26 -21.55
CA GLU A 56 6.98 2.00 -21.42
C GLU A 56 7.24 1.31 -20.08
N GLN A 57 8.51 1.14 -19.70
CA GLN A 57 8.87 0.49 -18.44
C GLN A 57 8.36 1.32 -17.25
N LYS A 58 8.43 2.65 -17.35
CA LYS A 58 7.85 3.56 -16.37
C LYS A 58 6.33 3.41 -16.27
N GLN A 59 5.62 3.28 -17.39
CA GLN A 59 4.17 3.08 -17.40
C GLN A 59 3.79 1.74 -16.77
N ALA A 60 4.47 0.65 -17.13
CA ALA A 60 4.25 -0.68 -16.56
C ALA A 60 4.48 -0.69 -15.04
N LEU A 61 5.57 -0.07 -14.56
CA LEU A 61 5.82 0.07 -13.13
C LEU A 61 4.75 0.93 -12.43
N SER A 62 4.36 2.05 -13.05
CA SER A 62 3.33 2.93 -12.49
C SER A 62 1.98 2.22 -12.39
N GLU A 63 1.62 1.42 -13.39
CA GLU A 63 0.37 0.66 -13.41
C GLU A 63 0.34 -0.42 -12.33
N CYS A 64 1.46 -1.15 -12.16
CA CYS A 64 1.60 -2.11 -11.08
C CYS A 64 1.49 -1.45 -9.69
N LEU A 65 2.24 -0.36 -9.47
CA LEU A 65 2.20 0.37 -8.20
C LEU A 65 0.81 0.97 -7.92
N ARG A 66 0.09 1.41 -8.95
CA ARG A 66 -1.24 1.97 -8.82
C ARG A 66 -2.21 1.01 -8.15
N VAL A 67 -2.10 -0.30 -8.37
CA VAL A 67 -2.96 -1.30 -7.71
C VAL A 67 -2.82 -1.24 -6.18
N TYR A 68 -1.62 -0.90 -5.67
CA TYR A 68 -1.33 -0.82 -4.24
C TYR A 68 -1.46 0.60 -3.68
N THR A 69 -1.19 1.63 -4.48
CA THR A 69 -1.23 3.04 -4.05
C THR A 69 -2.54 3.75 -4.37
N SER A 70 -3.51 3.07 -4.98
CA SER A 70 -4.84 3.64 -5.23
C SER A 70 -5.52 4.00 -3.91
N GLU A 71 -6.28 5.10 -3.90
CA GLU A 71 -7.06 5.52 -2.72
C GLU A 71 -7.97 4.39 -2.22
N GLU A 72 -8.56 3.63 -3.15
CA GLU A 72 -9.39 2.46 -2.84
C GLU A 72 -8.62 1.29 -2.21
N ALA A 73 -7.35 1.09 -2.56
CA ALA A 73 -6.51 0.04 -2.01
C ALA A 73 -6.04 0.42 -0.59
N MET A 74 -5.63 1.67 -0.42
CA MET A 74 -5.25 2.21 0.89
C MET A 74 -6.43 2.24 1.86
N GLU A 75 -7.63 2.61 1.40
CA GLU A 75 -8.84 2.63 2.23
C GLU A 75 -9.27 1.21 2.64
N ARG A 76 -9.26 0.24 1.71
CA ARG A 76 -9.57 -1.16 2.01
C ARG A 76 -8.66 -1.72 3.10
N GLU A 77 -7.36 -1.50 3.00
CA GLU A 77 -6.40 -2.00 3.97
C GLU A 77 -6.50 -1.29 5.32
N LYS A 78 -6.79 0.02 5.34
CA LYS A 78 -7.12 0.73 6.60
C LYS A 78 -8.35 0.11 7.26
N GLN A 79 -9.39 -0.19 6.48
CA GLN A 79 -10.61 -0.83 6.99
C GLN A 79 -10.34 -2.24 7.51
N LEU A 80 -9.49 -3.02 6.85
CA LEU A 80 -9.08 -4.34 7.34
C LEU A 80 -8.30 -4.24 8.66
N PHE A 81 -7.37 -3.28 8.77
CA PHE A 81 -6.61 -3.06 10.00
C PHE A 81 -7.50 -2.62 11.17
N LEU A 82 -8.47 -1.75 10.89
CA LEU A 82 -9.48 -1.32 11.88
C LEU A 82 -10.36 -2.49 12.34
N GLN A 83 -10.75 -3.39 11.43
CA GLN A 83 -11.51 -4.60 11.76
C GLN A 83 -10.67 -5.57 12.60
N GLN A 84 -9.42 -5.82 12.24
CA GLN A 84 -8.52 -6.69 13.01
C GLN A 84 -8.24 -6.14 14.41
N ALA A 85 -8.09 -4.82 14.56
CA ALA A 85 -7.93 -4.18 15.86
C ALA A 85 -9.15 -4.42 16.77
N ARG A 86 -10.37 -4.51 16.21
CA ARG A 86 -11.59 -4.85 16.95
C ARG A 86 -11.60 -6.31 17.41
N SER A 87 -11.12 -7.24 16.57
CA SER A 87 -11.03 -8.67 16.92
C SER A 87 -9.90 -8.98 17.93
N GLY A 88 -8.81 -8.21 17.91
CA GLY A 88 -7.69 -8.35 18.85
C GLY A 88 -8.01 -7.95 20.29
N ASP A 89 -9.01 -7.09 20.49
CA ASP A 89 -9.53 -6.73 21.82
C ASP A 89 -10.36 -7.88 22.44
N GLU A 90 -11.03 -8.69 21.60
CA GLU A 90 -11.83 -9.85 22.02
C GLU A 90 -10.95 -11.03 22.47
N SER A 91 -9.81 -11.27 21.80
CA SER A 91 -8.91 -12.38 22.14
C SER A 91 -8.00 -12.12 23.34
N LYS A 92 -7.94 -10.88 23.86
CA LYS A 92 -7.17 -10.52 25.06
C LYS A 92 -8.06 -10.43 26.32
N ALA A 93 -9.36 -10.68 26.16
CA ALA A 93 -10.34 -10.67 27.24
C ALA A 93 -10.73 -12.09 27.72
N VAL A 94 -10.01 -13.14 27.29
CA VAL A 94 -10.15 -14.52 27.81
C VAL A 94 -8.91 -14.95 28.61
#